data_AF-A0A0C3D5U4-F1
#
_entry.id   AF-A0A0C3D5U4-F1
#
_cell.length_a   1.000
_cell.length_b   1.000
_cell.length_c   1.000
_cell.angle_alpha   90.00
_cell.angle_beta   90.00
_cell.angle_gamma   90.00
#
_symmetry.space_group_name_H-M   'P 1'
#
loop_
_entity.id
_entity.type
_entity.pdbx_description
1 polymer ?
#
loop_
_entity_poly.entity_id
_entity_poly.type
_entity_poly.pdbx_seq_one_letter_code
_entity_poly.pdbx_strand_id
1 'polypeptide(L)'
;FRDLVVFVAQVQHTLLDIHALLDYAEILYPLLISPPSKPVHTNPTWMGCFTKDTWICEIFYFAGVPVWLVRHEDLIPQTMNI
;
A
#
# COMPACT_ATOMS: atom_id res chain seq x y z
N PHE A 1 -22.93 -6.55 -22.49
CA PHE A 1 -21.53 -6.07 -22.43
C PHE A 1 -21.14 -5.52 -21.06
N ARG A 2 -21.97 -4.71 -20.37
CA ARG A 2 -21.69 -4.21 -19.01
C ARG A 2 -21.34 -5.33 -18.01
N ASP A 3 -22.08 -6.43 -18.01
CA ASP A 3 -21.85 -7.52 -17.05
C ASP A 3 -20.52 -8.26 -17.30
N LEU A 4 -20.11 -8.38 -18.57
CA LEU A 4 -18.81 -8.94 -18.92
C LEU A 4 -17.66 -8.04 -18.43
N VAL A 5 -17.80 -6.71 -18.56
CA VAL A 5 -16.79 -5.76 -18.07
C VAL A 5 -16.68 -5.84 -16.54
N VAL A 6 -17.81 -5.90 -15.84
CA VAL A 6 -17.84 -6.06 -14.37
C VAL A 6 -17.17 -7.38 -13.96
N PHE A 7 -17.49 -8.47 -14.65
CA PHE A 7 -16.88 -9.78 -14.37
C PHE A 7 -15.36 -9.76 -14.58
N VAL A 8 -14.87 -9.22 -15.70
CA VAL A 8 -13.43 -9.10 -15.96
C VAL A 8 -12.75 -8.24 -14.89
N ALA A 9 -13.35 -7.11 -14.51
CA ALA A 9 -12.80 -6.24 -13.46
C ALA A 9 -12.72 -6.95 -12.10
N GLN A 10 -13.73 -7.75 -11.74
CA GLN A 10 -13.71 -8.55 -10.50
C GLN A 10 -12.61 -9.61 -10.52
N VAL A 11 -12.43 -10.30 -11.64
CA VAL A 11 -11.35 -11.29 -11.79
C VAL A 11 -9.99 -10.62 -11.71
N GLN A 12 -9.79 -9.51 -12.41
CA GLN A 12 -8.54 -8.74 -12.38
C GLN A 12 -8.22 -8.26 -10.96
N HIS A 13 -9.20 -7.69 -10.27
CA HIS A 13 -9.06 -7.25 -8.88
C HIS A 13 -8.68 -8.41 -7.95
N THR A 14 -9.40 -9.54 -8.05
CA THR A 14 -9.11 -10.73 -7.22
C THR A 14 -7.69 -11.26 -7.45
N LEU A 15 -7.23 -11.30 -8.71
CA LEU A 15 -5.87 -11.74 -9.02
C LEU A 15 -4.84 -10.78 -8.45
N LEU A 16 -5.08 -9.47 -8.57
CA LEU A 16 -4.20 -8.45 -8.00
C LEU A 16 -4.14 -8.52 -6.47
N ASP A 17 -5.26 -8.79 -5.80
CA ASP A 17 -5.30 -9.00 -4.34
C ASP A 17 -4.49 -10.23 -3.92
N ILE A 18 -4.61 -11.33 -4.67
CA ILE A 18 -3.81 -12.55 -4.41
C ILE A 18 -2.32 -12.25 -4.60
N HIS A 19 -1.94 -11.56 -5.69
CA HIS A 19 -0.56 -11.17 -5.92
C HIS A 19 -0.01 -10.27 -4.80
N ALA A 20 -0.77 -9.26 -4.39
CA ALA A 20 -0.40 -8.37 -3.29
C ALA A 20 -0.25 -9.13 -1.96
N LEU A 21 -1.11 -10.12 -1.70
CA LEU A 21 -1.01 -10.98 -0.51
C LEU A 21 0.27 -11.84 -0.52
N LEU A 22 0.63 -12.39 -1.67
CA LEU A 22 1.87 -13.16 -1.83
C LEU A 22 3.10 -12.28 -1.65
N ASP A 23 3.15 -11.11 -2.30
CA ASP A 23 4.21 -10.12 -2.10
C ASP A 23 4.32 -9.71 -0.63
N TYR A 24 3.18 -9.51 0.04
CA TYR A 24 3.15 -9.21 1.46
C TYR A 24 3.76 -10.33 2.31
N ALA A 25 3.34 -11.58 2.10
CA ALA A 25 3.80 -12.70 2.90
C ALA A 25 5.28 -13.02 2.68
N GLU A 26 5.75 -12.95 1.44
CA GLU A 26 7.11 -13.36 1.07
C GLU A 26 8.14 -12.25 1.25
N ILE A 27 7.76 -10.99 1.01
CA ILE A 27 8.71 -9.87 0.97
C ILE A 27 8.47 -8.89 2.11
N LEU A 28 7.24 -8.43 2.29
CA LEU A 28 6.95 -7.36 3.27
C LEU A 28 6.98 -7.84 4.71
N TYR A 29 6.37 -8.99 4.99
CA TYR A 29 6.23 -9.51 6.35
C TYR A 29 7.59 -9.68 7.08
N PRO A 30 8.65 -10.21 6.44
CA PRO A 30 9.99 -10.20 7.02
C PRO A 30 10.53 -8.79 7.34
N LEU A 31 10.26 -7.81 6.48
CA LEU A 31 10.63 -6.41 6.69
C LEU A 31 9.83 -5.77 7.83
N LEU A 32 8.61 -6.23 8.11
CA LEU A 32 7.85 -5.74 9.29
C LEU A 32 8.46 -6.26 10.59
N ILE A 33 8.93 -7.51 10.60
CA ILE A 33 9.54 -8.15 11.78
C ILE A 33 10.91 -7.52 12.07
N SER A 34 11.68 -7.24 11.02
CA SER A 34 13.02 -6.65 11.12
C SER A 34 13.11 -5.43 10.20
N PRO A 35 12.54 -4.27 10.61
CA PRO A 35 12.47 -3.10 9.76
C PRO A 35 13.84 -2.56 9.38
N PRO A 36 14.00 -2.12 8.12
CA PRO A 36 15.24 -1.51 7.68
C PRO A 36 15.45 -0.17 8.41
N SER A 37 16.71 0.16 8.69
CA SER A 37 17.06 1.43 9.36
C SER A 37 16.86 2.67 8.48
N LYS A 38 16.66 2.48 7.17
CA LYS A 38 16.43 3.52 6.18
C LYS A 38 15.36 3.06 5.19
N PRO A 39 14.61 3.99 4.56
CA PRO A 39 13.62 3.62 3.57
C PRO A 39 14.24 2.89 2.38
N VAL A 40 13.63 1.76 2.02
CA VAL A 40 13.93 1.02 0.78
C VAL A 40 13.33 1.78 -0.40
N HIS A 41 13.98 1.68 -1.58
CA HIS A 41 13.45 2.29 -2.79
C HIS A 41 12.07 1.72 -3.11
N THR A 42 11.12 2.60 -3.44
CA THR A 42 9.76 2.19 -3.72
C THR A 42 9.69 1.31 -4.96
N ASN A 43 9.07 0.14 -4.85
CA ASN A 43 8.83 -0.71 -6.00
C ASN A 43 7.53 -0.27 -6.72
N PRO A 44 7.60 0.30 -7.94
CA PRO A 44 6.41 0.79 -8.64
C PRO A 44 5.51 -0.34 -9.15
N THR A 45 5.95 -1.60 -9.13
CA THR A 45 5.13 -2.74 -9.57
C THR A 45 4.24 -3.29 -8.47
N TRP A 46 4.48 -2.92 -7.21
CA TRP A 46 3.67 -3.39 -6.09
C TRP A 46 2.34 -2.65 -6.01
N MET A 47 1.31 -3.38 -5.58
CA MET A 47 0.08 -2.75 -5.17
C MET A 47 0.35 -1.92 -3.91
N GLY A 48 0.05 -0.63 -3.99
CA GLY A 48 0.18 0.25 -2.83
C GLY A 48 -0.97 0.13 -1.84
N CYS A 49 -0.84 0.80 -0.71
CA CYS A 49 -1.80 0.73 0.39
C CYS A 49 -2.31 2.12 0.81
N PHE A 50 -3.60 2.21 1.12
CA PHE A 50 -4.17 3.36 1.82
C PHE A 50 -4.41 2.99 3.27
N THR A 51 -3.91 3.78 4.21
CA THR A 51 -4.11 3.54 5.64
C THR A 51 -4.40 4.84 6.37
N LYS A 52 -5.16 4.77 7.46
CA LYS A 52 -5.32 5.89 8.41
C LYS A 52 -4.32 5.80 9.57
N ASP A 53 -3.65 4.67 9.70
CA ASP A 53 -2.68 4.40 10.76
C ASP A 53 -1.29 4.90 10.35
N THR A 54 -0.77 5.85 11.11
CA THR A 54 0.54 6.45 10.89
C THR A 54 1.67 5.43 11.04
N TRP A 55 1.53 4.50 11.97
CA TRP A 55 2.55 3.48 12.25
C TRP A 55 2.67 2.51 11.08
N ILE A 56 1.53 2.00 10.59
CA ILE A 56 1.50 1.15 9.39
C ILE A 56 2.05 1.90 8.17
N CYS A 57 1.67 3.18 8.00
CA CYS A 57 2.18 3.99 6.91
C CYS A 57 3.70 4.14 6.94
N GLU A 58 4.27 4.42 8.11
CA GLU A 58 5.72 4.56 8.27
C GLU A 58 6.43 3.24 7.98
N ILE A 59 5.96 2.12 8.54
CA ILE A 59 6.60 0.83 8.29
C ILE A 59 6.58 0.48 6.80
N PHE A 60 5.44 0.67 6.13
CA PHE A 60 5.29 0.38 4.70
C PHE A 60 6.16 1.30 3.84
N TYR A 61 6.25 2.58 4.21
CA TYR A 61 7.18 3.51 3.57
C TYR A 61 8.63 3.04 3.70
N PHE A 62 9.04 2.60 4.90
CA PHE A 62 10.38 2.06 5.12
C PHE A 62 10.63 0.76 4.35
N ALA A 63 9.61 -0.07 4.17
CA ALA A 63 9.67 -1.29 3.37
C ALA A 63 9.66 -1.05 1.84
N GLY A 64 9.51 0.20 1.38
CA GLY A 64 9.46 0.53 -0.06
C GLY A 64 8.10 0.24 -0.70
N VAL A 65 7.04 0.11 0.08
CA VAL A 65 5.66 -0.03 -0.42
C VAL A 65 5.12 1.35 -0.78
N PRO A 66 4.50 1.54 -1.96
CA PRO A 66 3.73 2.75 -2.22
C PRO A 66 2.59 2.87 -1.19
N VAL A 67 2.61 3.89 -0.33
CA VAL A 67 1.64 4.01 0.76
C VAL A 67 1.14 5.44 0.90
N TRP A 68 -0.16 5.58 1.12
CA TRP A 68 -0.83 6.87 1.31
C TRP A 68 -1.54 6.89 2.66
N LEU A 69 -1.12 7.85 3.48
CA LEU A 69 -1.77 8.12 4.76
C LEU A 69 -3.03 8.97 4.52
N VAL A 70 -4.19 8.35 4.71
CA VAL A 70 -5.50 9.00 4.62
C VAL A 70 -5.78 9.73 5.93
N ARG A 71 -5.88 11.05 5.88
CA ARG A 71 -6.27 11.90 7.02
C ARG A 71 -7.56 12.66 6.72
N HIS A 72 -8.29 13.00 7.77
CA HIS A 72 -9.36 13.99 7.64
C HIS A 72 -8.75 15.36 7.38
N GLU A 73 -9.37 16.17 6.54
CA GLU A 73 -8.85 17.49 6.14
C GLU A 73 -8.60 18.38 7.36
N ASP A 74 -9.52 18.39 8.32
CA ASP A 74 -9.40 19.15 9.58
C ASP A 74 -8.16 18.79 10.43
N LEU A 75 -7.55 17.63 10.17
CA LEU A 75 -6.36 17.14 10.87
C LEU A 75 -5.06 17.42 10.10
N ILE A 76 -5.15 18.00 8.90
CA ILE A 76 -4.00 18.41 8.10
C ILE A 76 -3.62 19.83 8.52
N PRO A 77 -2.41 20.05 9.07
CA PRO A 77 -1.96 21.40 9.39
C PRO A 77 -1.97 22.27 8.13
N GLN A 78 -2.49 23.50 8.21
CA GLN A 78 -2.48 24.45 7.07
C GLN A 78 -1.06 24.79 6.59
N THR A 79 -0.05 24.49 7.41
CA THR A 79 1.38 24.68 7.11
C THR A 79 2.04 23.44 6.50
N MET A 80 1.32 22.34 6.31
CA MET A 80 1.87 21.14 5.68
C MET A 80 2.00 21.36 4.18
N ASN A 81 3.21 21.25 3.64
CA ASN A 81 3.42 21.22 2.20
C ASN A 81 2.91 19.86 1.67
N ILE A 82 1.88 19.92 0.83
CA ILE A 82 1.31 18.77 0.11
C ILE A 82 2.03 18.63 -1.23
#